data_AF-A0A2E1YBV5-F1
#
_entry.id   AF-A0A2E1YBV5-F1
#
_cell.length_a   1.000
_cell.length_b   1.000
_cell.length_c   1.000
_cell.angle_alpha   90.00
_cell.angle_beta   90.00
_cell.angle_gamma   90.00
#
_symmetry.space_group_name_H-M   'P 1'
#
loop_
_entity.id
_entity.type
_entity.pdbx_description
1 polymer ?
#
loop_
_entity_poly.entity_id
_entity_poly.type
_entity_poly.pdbx_seq_one_letter_code
_entity_poly.pdbx_strand_id
1 'polypeptide(L)'
;MKKLIPFLCCLLVVTAACGGGSSPSPEESKKLVDDLAVAVAASDDFPGTADDAECVAETIVTSLGSTYIRDNNLTDSGTYNDWDPFEAELSRDQFRQVLQGTFGCVTNEISNFLGDEADLDGLSKESVECIVDLFQDDEIIDVLYDAGSNFDDDPPMEFIEGMFTKCPSVIVDGFVNEAGLDRKAAECFVDELPPEFLGFAMAASALPGDEMPEDSTEVLADFLAAAVKCDIDLADLG
;
A
#
# COMPACT_ATOMS: atom_id res chain seq x y z
N MET A 1 -68.86 -24.96 -19.29
CA MET A 1 -67.68 -24.94 -20.16
C MET A 1 -66.92 -23.65 -19.91
N LYS A 2 -65.80 -23.75 -19.18
CA LYS A 2 -65.02 -22.71 -18.49
C LYS A 2 -63.64 -23.39 -18.29
N LYS A 3 -62.45 -22.88 -18.62
CA LYS A 3 -61.89 -21.53 -18.70
C LYS A 3 -60.67 -21.52 -19.64
N LEU A 4 -60.35 -20.33 -20.14
CA LEU A 4 -59.09 -19.89 -20.75
C LEU A 4 -57.88 -20.12 -19.81
N ILE A 5 -56.72 -20.48 -20.37
CA ILE A 5 -55.36 -19.92 -20.19
C ILE A 5 -54.34 -20.90 -20.83
N PRO A 6 -53.60 -20.49 -21.88
CA PRO A 6 -52.34 -21.12 -22.24
C PRO A 6 -51.24 -20.04 -22.31
N PHE A 7 -50.60 -19.69 -21.19
CA PHE A 7 -49.44 -18.78 -21.21
C PHE A 7 -48.65 -18.82 -19.89
N LEU A 8 -47.99 -19.95 -19.56
CA LEU A 8 -47.02 -19.98 -18.45
C LEU A 8 -46.10 -21.24 -18.41
N CYS A 9 -45.58 -21.70 -19.57
CA CYS A 9 -44.64 -22.84 -19.60
C CYS A 9 -43.37 -22.62 -20.47
N CYS A 10 -42.96 -21.38 -20.76
CA CYS A 10 -41.78 -21.12 -21.60
C CYS A 10 -40.71 -20.22 -20.95
N LEU A 11 -40.44 -20.35 -19.65
CA LEU A 11 -39.45 -19.49 -18.98
C LEU A 11 -38.51 -20.19 -17.98
N LEU A 12 -38.15 -21.47 -18.20
CA LEU A 12 -37.19 -22.15 -17.30
C LEU A 12 -36.07 -22.97 -17.97
N VAL A 13 -35.83 -22.83 -19.28
CA VAL A 13 -34.65 -23.48 -19.89
C VAL A 13 -34.09 -22.62 -21.02
N VAL A 14 -33.31 -21.60 -20.66
CA VAL A 14 -32.20 -21.16 -21.53
C VAL A 14 -30.96 -21.12 -20.66
N THR A 15 -30.21 -22.19 -20.81
CA THR A 15 -28.84 -22.43 -20.36
C THR A 15 -27.96 -21.22 -20.67
N ALA A 16 -27.52 -20.51 -19.64
CA ALA A 16 -26.26 -19.80 -19.68
C ALA A 16 -25.16 -20.87 -19.69
N ALA A 17 -24.59 -21.11 -20.86
CA ALA A 17 -23.30 -21.77 -20.97
C ALA A 17 -22.24 -20.76 -20.50
N CYS A 18 -21.80 -20.89 -19.25
CA CYS A 18 -20.55 -20.32 -18.74
C CYS A 18 -20.09 -21.21 -17.56
N GLY A 19 -18.92 -21.83 -17.71
CA GLY A 19 -18.11 -22.52 -16.69
C GLY A 19 -18.81 -23.21 -15.53
N GLY A 20 -18.91 -24.54 -15.58
CA GLY A 20 -19.26 -25.36 -14.42
C GLY A 20 -18.12 -25.39 -13.39
N GLY A 21 -18.12 -24.42 -12.48
CA GLY A 21 -17.49 -24.53 -11.17
C GLY A 21 -18.60 -24.48 -10.14
N SER A 22 -18.80 -25.54 -9.36
CA SER A 22 -19.70 -25.48 -8.20
C SER A 22 -19.20 -24.39 -7.27
N SER A 23 -19.97 -23.32 -7.09
CA SER A 23 -19.70 -22.36 -6.04
C SER A 23 -19.61 -23.13 -4.71
N PRO A 24 -18.56 -22.92 -3.90
CA PRO A 24 -18.41 -23.65 -2.65
C PRO A 24 -19.61 -23.44 -1.75
N SER A 25 -19.97 -24.46 -0.98
CA SER A 25 -20.95 -24.27 0.09
C SER A 25 -20.42 -23.27 1.13
N PRO A 26 -21.31 -22.60 1.90
CA PRO A 26 -20.87 -21.67 2.94
C PRO A 26 -19.91 -22.28 3.96
N GLU A 27 -20.07 -23.58 4.26
CA GLU A 27 -19.19 -24.32 5.17
C GLU A 27 -17.80 -24.56 4.56
N GLU A 28 -17.73 -24.84 3.25
CA GLU A 28 -16.46 -25.01 2.52
C GLU A 28 -15.74 -23.68 2.33
N SER A 29 -16.46 -22.59 2.10
CA SER A 29 -15.88 -21.24 2.03
C SER A 29 -15.30 -20.84 3.39
N LYS A 30 -16.05 -21.07 4.48
CA LYS A 30 -15.56 -20.76 5.82
C LYS A 30 -14.30 -21.56 6.16
N LYS A 31 -14.30 -22.86 5.91
CA LYS A 31 -13.12 -23.69 6.14
C LYS A 31 -11.89 -23.20 5.36
N LEU A 32 -12.08 -22.76 4.10
CA LEU A 32 -10.98 -22.23 3.28
C LEU A 32 -10.41 -20.93 3.88
N VAL A 33 -11.26 -20.04 4.37
CA VAL A 33 -10.84 -18.83 5.09
C VAL A 33 -10.07 -19.21 6.35
N ASP A 34 -10.62 -20.11 7.18
CA ASP A 34 -9.97 -20.56 8.41
C ASP A 34 -8.56 -21.15 8.11
N ASP A 35 -8.45 -22.01 7.09
CA ASP A 35 -7.19 -22.64 6.70
C ASP A 35 -6.18 -21.60 6.15
N LEU A 36 -6.64 -20.60 5.37
CA LEU A 36 -5.79 -19.51 4.86
C LEU A 36 -5.36 -18.55 5.99
N ALA A 37 -6.24 -18.23 6.94
CA ALA A 37 -5.92 -17.38 8.09
C ALA A 37 -4.80 -17.99 8.94
N VAL A 38 -4.76 -19.32 9.07
CA VAL A 38 -3.64 -20.02 9.73
C VAL A 38 -2.33 -19.83 8.96
N ALA A 39 -2.36 -19.85 7.63
CA ALA A 39 -1.18 -19.59 6.81
C ALA A 39 -0.71 -18.13 6.94
N VAL A 40 -1.64 -17.17 6.87
CA VAL A 40 -1.37 -15.73 7.06
C VAL A 40 -0.74 -15.48 8.44
N ALA A 41 -1.34 -15.98 9.51
CA ALA A 41 -0.84 -15.79 10.88
C ALA A 41 0.48 -16.51 11.16
N ALA A 42 0.84 -17.50 10.34
CA ALA A 42 2.11 -18.21 10.42
C ALA A 42 3.20 -17.58 9.53
N SER A 43 2.87 -16.52 8.79
CA SER A 43 3.84 -15.78 7.99
C SER A 43 4.76 -14.97 8.88
N ASP A 44 6.05 -15.04 8.59
CA ASP A 44 7.08 -14.35 9.36
C ASP A 44 6.93 -12.82 9.23
N ASP A 45 6.38 -12.35 8.11
CA ASP A 45 6.20 -10.94 7.79
C ASP A 45 4.80 -10.40 8.15
N PHE A 46 3.94 -11.22 8.77
CA PHE A 46 2.58 -10.79 9.08
C PHE A 46 2.53 -9.96 10.38
N PRO A 47 2.09 -8.69 10.32
CA PRO A 47 2.09 -7.76 11.46
C PRO A 47 0.99 -7.96 12.48
N GLY A 48 -0.06 -8.69 12.10
CA GLY A 48 -1.37 -8.59 12.77
C GLY A 48 -1.63 -9.67 13.82
N THR A 49 -2.78 -9.52 14.48
CA THR A 49 -3.34 -10.54 15.36
C THR A 49 -4.00 -11.68 14.55
N ALA A 50 -4.43 -12.73 15.25
CA ALA A 50 -5.21 -13.80 14.62
C ALA A 50 -6.52 -13.30 13.97
N ASP A 51 -7.16 -12.28 14.56
CA ASP A 51 -8.38 -11.68 14.02
C ASP A 51 -8.07 -10.90 12.72
N ASP A 52 -6.91 -10.23 12.66
CA ASP A 52 -6.45 -9.53 11.45
C ASP A 52 -6.10 -10.54 10.35
N ALA A 53 -5.50 -11.68 10.71
CA ALA A 53 -5.20 -12.76 9.77
C ALA A 53 -6.48 -13.36 9.15
N GLU A 54 -7.55 -13.51 9.96
CA GLU A 54 -8.87 -13.92 9.47
C GLU A 54 -9.43 -12.88 8.50
N CYS A 55 -9.34 -11.59 8.82
CA CYS A 55 -9.75 -10.49 7.94
C CYS A 55 -9.00 -10.50 6.59
N VAL A 56 -7.67 -10.68 6.62
CA VAL A 56 -6.84 -10.78 5.41
C VAL A 56 -7.24 -12.00 4.59
N ALA A 57 -7.44 -13.16 5.23
CA ALA A 57 -7.87 -14.37 4.55
C ALA A 57 -9.25 -14.22 3.89
N GLU A 58 -10.21 -13.59 4.57
CA GLU A 58 -11.53 -13.27 4.01
C GLU A 58 -11.42 -12.37 2.78
N THR A 59 -10.58 -11.35 2.85
CA THR A 59 -10.28 -10.42 1.74
C THR A 59 -9.71 -11.20 0.55
N ILE A 60 -8.63 -11.94 0.76
CA ILE A 60 -7.93 -12.69 -0.30
C ILE A 60 -8.87 -13.72 -0.95
N VAL A 61 -9.65 -14.48 -0.17
CA VAL A 61 -10.63 -15.43 -0.72
C VAL A 61 -11.72 -14.73 -1.51
N THR A 62 -12.18 -13.56 -1.07
CA THR A 62 -13.22 -12.77 -1.75
C THR A 62 -12.71 -12.19 -3.07
N SER A 63 -11.50 -11.65 -3.08
CA SER A 63 -10.91 -10.98 -4.25
C SER A 63 -10.38 -11.96 -5.29
N LEU A 64 -9.70 -13.03 -4.87
CA LEU A 64 -9.06 -13.99 -5.77
C LEU A 64 -9.96 -15.18 -6.10
N GLY A 65 -10.92 -15.47 -5.22
CA GLY A 65 -11.84 -16.57 -5.36
C GLY A 65 -11.23 -17.91 -4.93
N SER A 66 -12.09 -18.78 -4.42
CA SER A 66 -11.68 -20.06 -3.82
C SER A 66 -10.92 -21.03 -4.75
N THR A 67 -11.04 -20.87 -6.07
CA THR A 67 -10.30 -21.68 -7.05
C THR A 67 -8.84 -21.25 -7.09
N TYR A 68 -8.57 -19.94 -7.15
CA TYR A 68 -7.21 -19.41 -7.17
C TYR A 68 -6.42 -19.82 -5.91
N ILE A 69 -7.04 -19.71 -4.73
CA ILE A 69 -6.42 -20.09 -3.45
C ILE A 69 -6.00 -21.56 -3.45
N ARG A 70 -6.84 -22.45 -4.00
CA ARG A 70 -6.55 -23.89 -4.05
C ARG A 70 -5.54 -24.25 -5.12
N ASP A 71 -5.65 -23.67 -6.31
CA ASP A 71 -4.77 -23.95 -7.44
C ASP A 71 -3.33 -23.48 -7.17
N ASN A 72 -3.18 -22.42 -6.38
CA ASN A 72 -1.88 -21.89 -5.93
C ASN A 72 -1.48 -22.37 -4.53
N ASN A 73 -2.26 -23.27 -3.89
CA ASN A 73 -1.96 -23.86 -2.59
C ASN A 73 -1.68 -22.83 -1.46
N LEU A 74 -2.35 -21.68 -1.46
CA LEU A 74 -2.07 -20.59 -0.50
C LEU A 74 -2.46 -20.91 0.95
N THR A 75 -3.16 -22.02 1.21
CA THR A 75 -3.40 -22.49 2.59
C THR A 75 -2.18 -23.19 3.21
N ASP A 76 -1.13 -23.43 2.43
CA ASP A 76 0.17 -23.89 2.93
C ASP A 76 1.02 -22.68 3.30
N SER A 77 1.51 -22.61 4.54
CA SER A 77 2.23 -21.43 5.05
C SER A 77 3.54 -21.15 4.30
N GLY A 78 4.27 -22.18 3.86
CA GLY A 78 5.48 -21.99 3.07
C GLY A 78 5.16 -21.37 1.71
N THR A 79 4.11 -21.88 1.06
CA THR A 79 3.63 -21.33 -0.22
C THR A 79 3.07 -19.92 -0.07
N TYR A 80 2.37 -19.62 1.02
CA TYR A 80 1.86 -18.28 1.30
C TYR A 80 3.00 -17.28 1.56
N ASN A 81 4.04 -17.68 2.31
CA ASN A 81 5.20 -16.82 2.56
C ASN A 81 5.98 -16.50 1.28
N ASP A 82 6.03 -17.44 0.33
CA ASP A 82 6.65 -17.22 -0.98
C ASP A 82 5.70 -16.51 -1.97
N TRP A 83 4.45 -16.20 -1.59
CA TRP A 83 3.47 -15.60 -2.48
C TRP A 83 3.55 -14.07 -2.43
N ASP A 84 3.91 -13.48 -3.57
CA ASP A 84 3.96 -12.05 -3.75
C ASP A 84 2.83 -11.56 -4.70
N PRO A 85 1.90 -10.69 -4.23
CA PRO A 85 0.90 -10.04 -5.09
C PRO A 85 1.47 -9.28 -6.29
N PHE A 86 2.71 -8.76 -6.21
CA PHE A 86 3.38 -8.02 -7.28
C PHE A 86 3.94 -8.91 -8.39
N GLU A 87 4.26 -10.17 -8.07
CA GLU A 87 4.69 -11.18 -9.05
C GLU A 87 3.53 -12.07 -9.51
N ALA A 88 2.45 -12.12 -8.73
CA ALA A 88 1.25 -12.84 -9.11
C ALA A 88 0.60 -12.17 -10.34
N GLU A 89 0.20 -12.98 -11.32
CA GLU A 89 -0.53 -12.52 -12.52
C GLU A 89 -2.00 -12.13 -12.20
N LEU A 90 -2.20 -11.29 -11.19
CA LEU A 90 -3.49 -10.76 -10.78
C LEU A 90 -3.96 -9.71 -11.77
N SER A 91 -5.27 -9.63 -11.99
CA SER A 91 -5.83 -8.44 -12.63
C SER A 91 -5.66 -7.22 -11.73
N ARG A 92 -5.56 -6.02 -12.32
CA ARG A 92 -5.45 -4.74 -11.58
C ARG A 92 -6.50 -4.61 -10.47
N ASP A 93 -7.75 -4.99 -10.74
CA ASP A 93 -8.82 -4.91 -9.74
C ASP A 93 -8.62 -5.92 -8.60
N GLN A 94 -8.09 -7.11 -8.88
CA GLN A 94 -7.78 -8.12 -7.85
C GLN A 94 -6.60 -7.68 -7.00
N PHE A 95 -5.52 -7.21 -7.62
CA PHE A 95 -4.37 -6.65 -6.94
C PHE A 95 -4.78 -5.51 -6.00
N ARG A 96 -5.60 -4.58 -6.51
CA ARG A 96 -6.11 -3.46 -5.71
C ARG A 96 -6.90 -3.91 -4.50
N GLN A 97 -7.85 -4.81 -4.68
CA GLN A 97 -8.68 -5.30 -3.56
C GLN A 97 -7.85 -6.08 -2.54
N VAL A 98 -6.88 -6.87 -2.98
CA VAL A 98 -5.96 -7.60 -2.09
C VAL A 98 -5.14 -6.61 -1.28
N LEU A 99 -4.45 -5.65 -1.90
CA LEU A 99 -3.62 -4.70 -1.17
C LEU A 99 -4.44 -3.84 -0.22
N GLN A 100 -5.49 -3.17 -0.71
CA GLN A 100 -6.32 -2.29 0.11
C GLN A 100 -6.98 -3.04 1.27
N GLY A 101 -7.48 -4.25 1.01
CA GLY A 101 -8.12 -5.05 2.05
C GLY A 101 -7.10 -5.56 3.08
N THR A 102 -5.91 -5.98 2.65
CA THR A 102 -4.84 -6.38 3.57
C THR A 102 -4.40 -5.23 4.46
N PHE A 103 -4.06 -4.06 3.89
CA PHE A 103 -3.70 -2.87 4.66
C PHE A 103 -4.84 -2.39 5.56
N GLY A 104 -6.08 -2.46 5.09
CA GLY A 104 -7.27 -2.12 5.88
C GLY A 104 -7.50 -3.05 7.08
N CYS A 105 -7.17 -4.34 6.96
CA CYS A 105 -7.27 -5.29 8.07
C CYS A 105 -6.22 -5.03 9.15
N VAL A 106 -4.99 -4.68 8.77
CA VAL A 106 -3.87 -4.53 9.71
C VAL A 106 -3.63 -3.09 10.16
N THR A 107 -4.41 -2.11 9.70
CA THR A 107 -4.21 -0.66 9.95
C THR A 107 -3.89 -0.31 11.41
N ASN A 108 -4.57 -0.96 12.38
CA ASN A 108 -4.36 -0.68 13.80
C ASN A 108 -3.03 -1.24 14.36
N GLU A 109 -2.53 -2.31 13.76
CA GLU A 109 -1.31 -3.01 14.17
C GLU A 109 -0.08 -2.58 13.34
N ILE A 110 -0.28 -1.91 12.20
CA ILE A 110 0.82 -1.36 11.39
C ILE A 110 1.68 -0.39 12.23
N SER A 111 1.09 0.37 13.15
CA SER A 111 1.85 1.21 14.10
C SER A 111 2.80 0.43 15.00
N ASN A 112 2.52 -0.84 15.29
CA ASN A 112 3.36 -1.72 16.08
C ASN A 112 4.37 -2.49 15.21
N PHE A 113 3.99 -2.82 13.97
CA PHE A 113 4.84 -3.55 13.02
C PHE A 113 5.99 -2.72 12.46
N LEU A 114 5.72 -1.48 12.11
CA LEU A 114 6.71 -0.58 11.52
C LEU A 114 7.71 -0.03 12.55
N GLY A 115 7.55 -0.38 13.84
CA GLY A 115 8.31 0.22 14.94
C GLY A 115 9.57 -0.52 15.40
N ASP A 116 9.72 -1.82 15.10
CA ASP A 116 10.84 -2.62 15.65
C ASP A 116 11.81 -3.20 14.58
N GLU A 117 11.38 -3.44 13.34
CA GLU A 117 12.25 -4.03 12.29
C GLU A 117 12.15 -3.38 10.89
N ALA A 118 11.13 -2.56 10.62
CA ALA A 118 11.13 -1.71 9.44
C ALA A 118 12.06 -0.51 9.68
N ASP A 119 12.75 -0.03 8.65
CA ASP A 119 13.60 1.19 8.66
C ASP A 119 12.80 2.51 8.90
N LEU A 120 11.70 2.42 9.64
CA LEU A 120 10.76 3.47 9.99
C LEU A 120 10.87 3.86 11.48
N ASP A 121 11.89 3.35 12.17
CA ASP A 121 12.28 3.81 13.50
C ASP A 121 12.50 5.34 13.44
N GLY A 122 11.71 6.08 14.23
CA GLY A 122 11.62 7.53 14.19
C GLY A 122 10.32 8.10 13.62
N LEU A 123 9.56 7.37 12.80
CA LEU A 123 8.27 7.90 12.33
C LEU A 123 7.26 8.03 13.48
N SER A 124 6.53 9.15 13.47
CA SER A 124 5.43 9.40 14.37
C SER A 124 4.19 8.59 13.95
N LYS A 125 3.29 8.36 14.91
CA LYS A 125 2.01 7.66 14.66
C LYS A 125 1.22 8.30 13.51
N GLU A 126 1.24 9.63 13.40
CA GLU A 126 0.60 10.39 12.33
C GLU A 126 1.16 10.05 10.95
N SER A 127 2.49 9.89 10.85
CA SER A 127 3.16 9.49 9.60
C SER A 127 2.84 8.06 9.23
N VAL A 128 2.83 7.16 10.20
CA VAL A 128 2.43 5.77 9.97
C VAL A 128 0.98 5.69 9.49
N GLU A 129 0.06 6.36 10.18
CA GLU A 129 -1.36 6.41 9.78
C GLU A 129 -1.50 6.98 8.37
N CYS A 130 -0.75 8.03 8.03
CA CYS A 130 -0.79 8.59 6.69
C CYS A 130 -0.28 7.62 5.62
N ILE A 131 0.84 6.93 5.87
CA ILE A 131 1.36 5.93 4.93
C ILE A 131 0.32 4.84 4.68
N VAL A 132 -0.38 4.38 5.72
CA VAL A 132 -1.46 3.40 5.55
C VAL A 132 -2.59 3.95 4.70
N ASP A 133 -3.02 5.19 4.93
CA ASP A 133 -4.03 5.85 4.11
C ASP A 133 -3.58 6.02 2.65
N LEU A 134 -2.27 6.24 2.43
CA LEU A 134 -1.69 6.29 1.09
C LEU A 134 -1.82 4.95 0.35
N PHE A 135 -1.60 3.83 1.04
CA PHE A 135 -1.83 2.49 0.48
C PHE A 135 -3.32 2.13 0.34
N GLN A 136 -4.24 2.98 0.79
CA GLN A 136 -5.66 2.87 0.48
C GLN A 136 -6.07 3.71 -0.74
N ASP A 137 -5.19 4.56 -1.26
CA ASP A 137 -5.47 5.43 -2.39
C ASP A 137 -5.37 4.69 -3.73
N ASP A 138 -6.45 4.73 -4.53
CA ASP A 138 -6.55 4.00 -5.80
C ASP A 138 -5.44 4.38 -6.80
N GLU A 139 -5.03 5.65 -6.85
CA GLU A 139 -4.00 6.14 -7.76
C GLU A 139 -2.63 5.59 -7.37
N ILE A 140 -2.33 5.55 -6.07
CA ILE A 140 -1.08 4.99 -5.54
C ILE A 140 -1.03 3.49 -5.80
N ILE A 141 -2.11 2.76 -5.54
CA ILE A 141 -2.17 1.33 -5.82
C ILE A 141 -2.02 1.04 -7.33
N ASP A 142 -2.54 1.91 -8.19
CA ASP A 142 -2.35 1.79 -9.63
C ASP A 142 -0.89 1.99 -10.06
N VAL A 143 -0.18 2.93 -9.42
CA VAL A 143 1.27 3.13 -9.61
C VAL A 143 2.06 1.90 -9.15
N LEU A 144 1.73 1.35 -7.98
CA LEU A 144 2.34 0.12 -7.45
C LEU A 144 2.14 -1.08 -8.38
N TYR A 145 0.93 -1.23 -8.92
CA TYR A 145 0.63 -2.28 -9.90
C TYR A 145 1.48 -2.14 -11.17
N ASP A 146 1.66 -0.91 -11.66
CA ASP A 146 2.43 -0.65 -12.88
C ASP A 146 3.94 -0.78 -12.69
N ALA A 147 4.44 -0.52 -11.48
CA ALA A 147 5.82 -0.81 -11.09
C ALA A 147 6.09 -2.32 -11.00
N GLY A 148 5.12 -3.07 -10.48
CA GLY A 148 5.26 -4.50 -10.21
C GLY A 148 6.44 -4.77 -9.28
N SER A 149 7.17 -5.85 -9.51
CA SER A 149 8.34 -6.23 -8.71
C SER A 149 9.55 -5.30 -8.85
N ASN A 150 9.53 -4.29 -9.73
CA ASN A 150 10.61 -3.30 -9.81
C ASN A 150 10.45 -2.17 -8.78
N PHE A 151 9.36 -2.14 -8.02
CA PHE A 151 9.07 -1.06 -7.08
C PHE A 151 10.19 -0.87 -6.04
N ASP A 152 10.76 -1.95 -5.52
CA ASP A 152 11.80 -1.89 -4.50
C ASP A 152 13.13 -1.36 -5.04
N ASP A 153 13.43 -1.64 -6.32
CA ASP A 153 14.69 -1.23 -6.97
C ASP A 153 14.61 0.21 -7.53
N ASP A 154 13.45 0.62 -8.06
CA ASP A 154 13.23 1.92 -8.69
C ASP A 154 11.77 2.38 -8.46
N PRO A 155 11.44 2.89 -7.25
CA PRO A 155 10.09 3.32 -6.93
C PRO A 155 9.64 4.45 -7.87
N PRO A 156 8.45 4.36 -8.49
CA PRO A 156 7.99 5.38 -9.43
C PRO A 156 7.92 6.77 -8.81
N MET A 157 8.24 7.79 -9.60
CA MET A 157 8.22 9.18 -9.16
C MET A 157 6.84 9.58 -8.63
N GLU A 158 5.77 9.06 -9.24
CA GLU A 158 4.40 9.31 -8.83
C GLU A 158 4.10 8.78 -7.41
N PHE A 159 4.72 7.66 -7.01
CA PHE A 159 4.59 7.14 -5.64
C PHE A 159 5.27 8.07 -4.64
N ILE A 160 6.49 8.50 -4.96
CA ILE A 160 7.29 9.40 -4.12
C ILE A 160 6.59 10.78 -4.03
N GLU A 161 6.11 11.34 -5.14
CA GLU A 161 5.28 12.55 -5.14
C GLU A 161 4.03 12.38 -4.29
N GLY A 162 3.38 11.23 -4.37
CA GLY A 162 2.26 10.85 -3.52
C GLY A 162 2.61 10.90 -2.03
N MET A 163 3.72 10.28 -1.63
CA MET A 163 4.24 10.32 -0.25
C MET A 163 4.48 11.75 0.21
N PHE A 164 5.15 12.58 -0.61
CA PHE A 164 5.47 13.95 -0.23
C PHE A 164 4.25 14.87 -0.10
N THR A 165 3.27 14.70 -0.99
CA THR A 165 2.11 15.59 -1.06
C THR A 165 0.96 15.15 -0.16
N LYS A 166 0.73 13.84 -0.05
CA LYS A 166 -0.36 13.27 0.75
C LYS A 166 0.10 13.00 2.18
N CYS A 167 1.40 12.73 2.42
CA CYS A 167 1.97 12.43 3.74
C CYS A 167 3.16 13.31 4.14
N PRO A 168 2.99 14.64 4.22
CA PRO A 168 4.06 15.56 4.61
C PRO A 168 4.62 15.29 6.02
N SER A 169 3.83 14.66 6.91
CA SER A 169 4.27 14.25 8.25
C SER A 169 5.48 13.33 8.21
N VAL A 170 5.63 12.48 7.18
CA VAL A 170 6.79 11.60 6.98
C VAL A 170 8.05 12.43 6.77
N ILE A 171 7.97 13.49 5.98
CA ILE A 171 9.10 14.41 5.72
C ILE A 171 9.45 15.17 7.01
N VAL A 172 8.45 15.61 7.76
CA VAL A 172 8.64 16.28 9.05
C VAL A 172 9.38 15.38 10.02
N ASP A 173 8.99 14.11 10.13
CA ASP A 173 9.69 13.13 10.97
C ASP A 173 11.15 12.93 10.51
N GLY A 174 11.40 12.83 9.21
CA GLY A 174 12.77 12.77 8.67
C GLY A 174 13.62 13.95 9.14
N PHE A 175 13.10 15.17 9.03
CA PHE A 175 13.82 16.36 9.49
C PHE A 175 14.03 16.42 11.01
N VAL A 176 13.10 15.88 11.80
CA VAL A 176 13.24 15.83 13.26
C VAL A 176 14.28 14.80 13.67
N ASN A 177 14.24 13.60 13.09
CA ASN A 177 15.05 12.48 13.55
C ASN A 177 16.44 12.47 12.92
N GLU A 178 16.55 12.76 11.63
CA GLU A 178 17.82 12.71 10.90
C GLU A 178 18.57 14.04 11.00
N ALA A 179 17.86 15.14 10.79
CA ALA A 179 18.43 16.49 10.82
C ALA A 179 18.40 17.14 12.22
N GLY A 180 17.79 16.48 13.22
CA GLY A 180 17.76 16.97 14.60
C GLY A 180 16.97 18.26 14.80
N LEU A 181 16.11 18.63 13.85
CA LEU A 181 15.30 19.84 13.95
C LEU A 181 14.23 19.68 15.03
N ASP A 182 13.85 20.79 15.66
CA ASP A 182 12.63 20.77 16.46
C ASP A 182 11.40 20.61 15.56
N ARG A 183 10.40 19.89 16.05
CA ARG A 183 9.17 19.58 15.32
C ARG A 183 8.52 20.80 14.67
N LYS A 184 8.52 21.94 15.35
CA LYS A 184 7.85 23.15 14.86
C LYS A 184 8.65 23.79 13.71
N ALA A 185 9.98 23.81 13.80
CA ALA A 185 10.84 24.24 12.71
C ALA A 185 10.70 23.31 11.50
N ALA A 186 10.66 21.99 11.70
CA ALA A 186 10.45 21.00 10.64
C ALA A 186 9.10 21.16 9.94
N GLU A 187 8.00 21.31 10.68
CA GLU A 187 6.66 21.58 10.13
C GLU A 187 6.64 22.87 9.30
N CYS A 188 7.18 23.96 9.84
CA CYS A 188 7.30 25.22 9.11
C CYS A 188 8.11 25.03 7.81
N PHE A 189 9.19 24.28 7.88
CA PHE A 189 10.08 24.10 6.75
C PHE A 189 9.42 23.32 5.63
N VAL A 190 8.80 22.19 5.95
CA VAL A 190 8.07 21.36 4.98
C VAL A 190 6.92 22.14 4.34
N ASP A 191 6.20 22.97 5.10
CA ASP A 191 5.14 23.84 4.57
C ASP A 191 5.65 24.91 3.59
N GLU A 192 6.91 25.32 3.70
CA GLU A 192 7.53 26.37 2.89
C GLU A 192 8.36 25.82 1.73
N LEU A 193 8.59 24.51 1.67
CA LEU A 193 9.33 23.90 0.57
C LEU A 193 8.54 24.03 -0.74
N PRO A 194 9.19 24.48 -1.83
CA PRO A 194 8.52 24.54 -3.12
C PRO A 194 8.21 23.12 -3.62
N PRO A 195 7.09 22.90 -4.34
CA PRO A 195 6.78 21.59 -4.93
C PRO A 195 7.92 21.03 -5.80
N GLU A 196 8.67 21.91 -6.46
CA GLU A 196 9.83 21.59 -7.30
C GLU A 196 11.03 21.06 -6.50
N PHE A 197 11.05 21.23 -5.17
CA PHE A 197 12.11 20.72 -4.31
C PHE A 197 12.23 19.20 -4.37
N LEU A 198 11.11 18.49 -4.51
CA LEU A 198 11.14 17.03 -4.60
C LEU A 198 11.89 16.56 -5.85
N GLY A 199 11.54 17.13 -7.01
CA GLY A 199 12.24 16.82 -8.26
C GLY A 199 13.73 17.18 -8.18
N PHE A 200 14.07 18.27 -7.49
CA PHE A 200 15.47 18.63 -7.22
C PHE A 200 16.17 17.62 -6.31
N ALA A 201 15.58 17.22 -5.19
CA ALA A 201 16.17 16.28 -4.24
C ALA A 201 16.46 14.92 -4.89
N MET A 202 15.53 14.44 -5.73
CA MET A 202 15.70 13.21 -6.51
C MET A 202 16.78 13.34 -7.60
N ALA A 203 16.79 14.46 -8.32
CA ALA A 203 17.84 14.71 -9.31
C ALA A 203 19.22 14.81 -8.64
N ALA A 204 19.29 15.39 -7.44
CA ALA A 204 20.53 15.51 -6.67
C ALA A 204 20.99 14.15 -6.13
N SER A 205 20.09 13.28 -5.65
CA SER A 205 20.45 11.96 -5.14
C SER A 205 20.97 11.00 -6.24
N ALA A 206 20.54 11.21 -7.48
CA ALA A 206 21.00 10.46 -8.65
C ALA A 206 22.39 10.90 -9.17
N LEU A 207 22.93 12.02 -8.67
CA LEU A 207 24.20 12.57 -9.10
C LEU A 207 25.36 12.15 -8.18
N PRO A 208 26.61 12.11 -8.69
CA PRO A 208 27.79 12.01 -7.83
C PRO A 208 27.79 13.13 -6.78
N GLY A 209 28.24 12.84 -5.56
CA GLY A 209 27.98 13.69 -4.38
C GLY A 209 28.52 15.13 -4.41
N ASP A 210 29.29 15.53 -5.41
CA ASP A 210 29.75 16.91 -5.65
C ASP A 210 29.08 17.60 -6.85
N GLU A 211 28.22 16.89 -7.58
CA GLU A 211 27.43 17.42 -8.68
C GLU A 211 26.05 17.86 -8.19
N MET A 212 25.55 18.97 -8.74
CA MET A 212 24.19 19.44 -8.51
C MET A 212 23.44 19.48 -9.84
N PRO A 213 22.11 19.27 -9.83
CA PRO A 213 21.29 19.39 -11.03
C PRO A 213 21.49 20.75 -11.70
N GLU A 214 21.57 20.75 -13.04
CA GLU A 214 21.59 21.99 -13.82
C GLU A 214 20.32 22.81 -13.52
N ASP A 215 20.46 24.14 -13.51
CA ASP A 215 19.37 25.09 -13.20
C ASP A 215 18.74 24.99 -11.78
N SER A 216 19.42 24.37 -10.81
CA SER A 216 18.98 24.25 -9.41
C SER A 216 19.07 25.52 -8.54
N THR A 217 19.58 26.63 -9.08
CA THR A 217 19.89 27.83 -8.27
C THR A 217 18.66 28.44 -7.60
N GLU A 218 17.50 28.44 -8.29
CA GLU A 218 16.26 28.99 -7.74
C GLU A 218 15.70 28.11 -6.64
N VAL A 219 15.64 26.79 -6.85
CA VAL A 219 15.18 25.81 -5.86
C VAL A 219 16.05 25.83 -4.61
N LEU A 220 17.38 25.95 -4.76
CA LEU A 220 18.29 26.13 -3.64
C LEU A 220 18.09 27.45 -2.91
N ALA A 221 17.85 28.55 -3.63
CA ALA A 221 17.57 29.84 -3.02
C ALA A 221 16.27 29.81 -2.21
N ASP A 222 15.24 29.13 -2.70
CA ASP A 222 13.96 28.95 -2.02
C ASP A 222 14.10 28.05 -0.79
N PHE A 223 14.86 26.96 -0.88
CA PHE A 223 15.21 26.12 0.27
C PHE A 223 15.91 26.93 1.37
N LEU A 224 16.92 27.73 1.02
CA LEU A 224 17.62 28.60 1.98
C LEU A 224 16.69 29.66 2.57
N ALA A 225 15.79 30.22 1.77
CA ALA A 225 14.80 31.20 2.23
C ALA A 225 13.79 30.59 3.22
N ALA A 226 13.33 29.37 2.95
CA ALA A 226 12.48 28.60 3.86
C ALA A 226 13.20 28.33 5.19
N ALA A 227 14.47 27.94 5.16
CA ALA A 227 15.24 27.66 6.37
C ALA A 227 15.38 28.91 7.26
N VAL A 228 15.73 30.06 6.66
CA VAL A 228 15.80 31.34 7.38
C VAL A 228 14.44 31.75 7.93
N LYS A 229 13.35 31.54 7.19
CA LYS A 229 11.99 31.87 7.63
C LYS A 229 11.55 31.01 8.82
N CYS A 230 11.97 29.76 8.84
CA CYS A 230 11.64 28.79 9.88
C CYS A 230 12.65 28.73 11.03
N ASP A 231 13.59 29.68 11.08
CA ASP A 231 14.61 29.80 12.14
C ASP A 231 15.52 28.56 12.25
N ILE A 232 15.77 27.91 11.11
CA ILE A 232 16.67 26.76 10.99
C ILE A 232 18.10 27.27 10.75
N ASP A 233 19.01 26.95 11.66
CA ASP A 233 20.43 27.11 11.40
C ASP A 233 20.91 25.95 10.53
N LEU A 234 21.17 26.24 9.26
CA LEU A 234 21.68 25.26 8.30
C LEU A 234 23.06 24.71 8.68
N ALA A 235 23.79 25.36 9.60
CA ALA A 235 25.02 24.80 10.17
C ALA A 235 24.76 23.61 11.10
N ASP A 236 23.53 23.44 11.57
CA ASP A 236 23.08 22.31 12.38
C ASP A 236 22.59 21.13 11.52
N LEU A 237 22.36 21.36 10.22
CA LEU A 237 22.12 20.31 9.22
C LEU A 237 23.47 19.74 8.77
N GLY A 238 23.97 18.77 9.55
CA GLY A 238 25.27 18.11 9.35
C GLY A 238 25.31 17.09 8.22
#